data_AF-A0A4V0X9P6-F1
#
_entry.id   AF-A0A4V0X9P6-F1
#
_cell.length_a   1.000
_cell.length_b   1.000
_cell.length_c   1.000
_cell.angle_alpha   90.00
_cell.angle_beta   90.00
_cell.angle_gamma   90.00
#
_symmetry.space_group_name_H-M   'P 1'
#
loop_
_entity.id
_entity.type
_entity.pdbx_description
1 polymer ?
#
loop_
_entity_poly.entity_id
_entity_poly.type
_entity_poly.pdbx_seq_one_letter_code
_entity_poly.pdbx_strand_id
1 'polypeptide(L)'
;MVNKNISCDGPELLRFITAGSVDDGKSTLIGRLLHDSKSIFEDQLNAITRTSHKRGMGGIDLSLLTDGLQAEREQGITIDVAYRYFATPKRKFIIADTPGHEQYTRNMVTGASTANLVIILIDARKGVLTQSKRHTYLAHLMGISHIIVAINKMDLVDYSRAVFEKIQQDFSIFADELGLKNVTYIPMSALNGDMIVERGKKLSWYKNLTLINLLENVSIDQDINLLDFRFPIQLVCRPQTEETHDFRGYMGRIESGYICVGDEVTVLPSGLSSRIKEIVTYDGLLNRANASQSVTLTIEDHLDISRGDMLVRVGKIPRINKEFEATLCWLSEQALDLKRKYLVKHTTKIVKAVVSQTSYRIDVNTLNHEPVDTLRMNDIGRVTFKVQQPLICDDYQYNQATGSFIVIDELSNNTVAAGMIFS
;
A
#
# COMPACT_ATOMS: atom_id res chain seq x y z
N MET A 1 10.94 29.39 -10.62
CA MET A 1 10.03 29.30 -11.79
C MET A 1 8.99 28.26 -11.48
N VAL A 2 7.73 28.63 -11.65
CA VAL A 2 6.53 27.96 -11.16
C VAL A 2 6.45 26.52 -11.68
N ASN A 3 6.35 25.55 -10.77
CA ASN A 3 5.96 24.17 -11.04
C ASN A 3 4.59 24.19 -11.72
N LYS A 4 4.55 24.13 -13.06
CA LYS A 4 3.34 23.71 -13.77
C LYS A 4 3.20 22.21 -13.51
N ASN A 5 2.39 21.87 -12.51
CA ASN A 5 1.84 20.54 -12.32
C ASN A 5 1.30 20.07 -13.66
N ILE A 6 1.89 19.01 -14.21
CA ILE A 6 1.25 18.26 -15.28
C ILE A 6 0.13 17.50 -14.60
N SER A 7 -1.05 18.12 -14.53
CA SER A 7 -2.27 17.44 -14.13
C SER A 7 -2.56 16.39 -15.20
N CYS A 8 -2.39 15.11 -14.87
CA CYS A 8 -3.09 14.07 -15.60
C CYS A 8 -4.58 14.38 -15.49
N ASP A 9 -5.22 14.70 -16.61
CA ASP A 9 -6.56 15.30 -16.70
C ASP A 9 -7.68 14.28 -16.44
N GLY A 10 -7.54 13.49 -15.37
CA GLY A 10 -8.48 12.49 -14.91
C GLY A 10 -8.56 12.51 -13.38
N PRO A 11 -9.71 12.11 -12.79
CA PRO A 11 -9.88 12.09 -11.35
C PRO A 11 -8.82 11.21 -10.70
N GLU A 12 -8.06 11.80 -9.77
CA GLU A 12 -7.00 11.14 -9.03
C GLU A 12 -7.54 9.89 -8.31
N LEU A 13 -6.73 8.84 -8.18
CA LEU A 13 -7.14 7.58 -7.59
C LEU A 13 -6.52 7.40 -6.21
N LEU A 14 -7.34 7.38 -5.16
CA LEU A 14 -6.91 7.06 -3.80
C LEU A 14 -7.22 5.60 -3.46
N ARG A 15 -6.20 4.83 -3.10
CA ARG A 15 -6.36 3.50 -2.51
C ARG A 15 -6.24 3.62 -0.99
N PHE A 16 -7.22 3.11 -0.25
CA PHE A 16 -7.12 3.07 1.20
C PHE A 16 -7.65 1.76 1.77
N ILE A 17 -7.17 1.43 2.96
CA ILE A 17 -7.63 0.27 3.74
C ILE A 17 -8.38 0.76 4.98
N THR A 18 -9.36 -0.01 5.46
CA THR A 18 -9.93 0.19 6.79
C THR A 18 -9.42 -0.90 7.73
N ALA A 19 -9.06 -0.51 8.94
CA ALA A 19 -8.60 -1.42 9.98
C ALA A 19 -9.13 -0.96 11.35
N GLY A 20 -9.16 -1.87 12.32
CA GLY A 20 -9.84 -1.65 13.61
C GLY A 20 -10.26 -2.97 14.25
N SER A 21 -10.67 -2.93 15.50
CA SER A 21 -11.13 -4.11 16.24
C SER A 21 -12.42 -4.70 15.68
N VAL A 22 -12.72 -5.93 16.10
CA VAL A 22 -14.07 -6.49 16.00
C VAL A 22 -15.04 -5.53 16.69
N ASP A 23 -16.16 -5.26 16.02
CA ASP A 23 -17.21 -4.32 16.39
C ASP A 23 -16.89 -2.82 16.31
N ASP A 24 -15.72 -2.37 15.86
CA ASP A 24 -15.43 -0.93 15.75
C ASP A 24 -16.26 -0.23 14.64
N GLY A 25 -17.04 -0.98 13.87
CA GLY A 25 -17.97 -0.46 12.87
C GLY A 25 -17.36 -0.25 11.48
N LYS A 26 -16.33 -1.05 11.10
CA LYS A 26 -15.68 -1.00 9.78
C LYS A 26 -16.65 -1.24 8.63
N SER A 27 -17.39 -2.36 8.69
CA SER A 27 -18.41 -2.73 7.72
C SER A 27 -19.51 -1.66 7.61
N THR A 28 -19.97 -1.13 8.74
CA THR A 28 -20.95 -0.04 8.80
C THR A 28 -20.41 1.23 8.13
N LEU A 29 -19.15 1.59 8.37
CA LEU A 29 -18.51 2.74 7.73
C LEU A 29 -18.43 2.57 6.21
N ILE A 30 -17.95 1.41 5.75
CA ILE A 30 -17.86 1.11 4.31
C ILE A 30 -19.25 1.17 3.67
N GLY A 31 -20.24 0.51 4.28
CA GLY A 31 -21.62 0.54 3.79
C GLY A 31 -22.19 1.95 3.72
N ARG A 32 -21.91 2.79 4.73
CA ARG A 32 -22.31 4.21 4.75
C ARG A 32 -21.63 5.02 3.66
N LEU A 33 -20.32 4.87 3.45
CA LEU A 33 -19.61 5.54 2.37
C LEU A 33 -20.18 5.18 1.00
N LEU A 34 -20.46 3.90 0.76
CA LEU A 34 -21.03 3.43 -0.51
C LEU A 34 -22.48 3.91 -0.74
N HIS A 35 -23.26 3.97 0.33
CA HIS A 35 -24.63 4.49 0.32
C HIS A 35 -24.64 5.98 -0.01
N ASP A 36 -23.87 6.77 0.72
CA ASP A 36 -23.88 8.24 0.60
C ASP A 36 -23.18 8.72 -0.68
N SER A 37 -22.24 7.93 -1.23
CA SER A 37 -21.63 8.20 -2.54
C SER A 37 -22.53 7.86 -3.73
N LYS A 38 -23.78 7.44 -3.48
CA LYS A 38 -24.77 7.00 -4.50
C LYS A 38 -24.21 5.97 -5.49
N SER A 39 -23.20 5.21 -5.07
CA SER A 39 -22.51 4.24 -5.93
C SER A 39 -23.24 2.88 -5.97
N ILE A 40 -24.32 2.74 -5.20
CA ILE A 40 -25.16 1.55 -5.14
C ILE A 40 -26.44 1.82 -5.95
N PHE A 41 -26.74 0.93 -6.91
CA PHE A 41 -28.01 0.97 -7.66
C PHE A 41 -29.20 0.80 -6.70
N GLU A 42 -30.26 1.60 -6.88
CA GLU A 42 -31.46 1.63 -6.02
C GLU A 42 -32.06 0.24 -5.75
N ASP A 43 -31.95 -0.67 -6.71
CA ASP A 43 -32.46 -2.06 -6.60
C ASP A 43 -31.76 -2.86 -5.50
N GLN A 44 -30.44 -2.68 -5.29
CA GLN A 44 -29.72 -3.35 -4.21
C GLN A 44 -30.11 -2.79 -2.84
N LEU A 45 -30.30 -1.47 -2.74
CA LEU A 45 -30.77 -0.82 -1.51
C LEU A 45 -32.17 -1.31 -1.12
N ASN A 46 -33.05 -1.49 -2.10
CA ASN A 46 -34.40 -2.02 -1.88
C ASN A 46 -34.39 -3.47 -1.36
N ALA A 47 -33.49 -4.31 -1.89
CA ALA A 47 -33.31 -5.69 -1.42
C ALA A 47 -32.79 -5.75 0.03
N ILE A 48 -31.88 -4.86 0.40
CA ILE A 48 -31.30 -4.79 1.75
C ILE A 48 -32.31 -4.23 2.75
N THR A 49 -33.08 -3.22 2.36
CA THR A 49 -34.14 -2.64 3.20
C THR A 49 -35.18 -3.70 3.56
N ARG A 50 -35.59 -4.53 2.58
CA ARG A 50 -36.48 -5.68 2.82
C ARG A 50 -35.87 -6.71 3.77
N THR A 51 -34.56 -6.96 3.66
CA THR A 51 -33.84 -7.95 4.49
C THR A 51 -33.63 -7.44 5.93
N SER A 52 -33.33 -6.16 6.10
CA SER A 52 -33.20 -5.48 7.40
C SER A 52 -34.52 -5.49 8.17
N HIS A 53 -35.63 -5.20 7.49
CA HIS A 53 -36.97 -5.28 8.07
C HIS A 53 -37.36 -6.72 8.47
N LYS A 54 -36.97 -7.73 7.68
CA LYS A 54 -37.19 -9.15 8.06
C LYS A 54 -36.41 -9.57 9.31
N ARG A 55 -35.28 -8.93 9.62
CA ARG A 55 -34.48 -9.15 10.84
C ARG A 55 -34.95 -8.32 12.05
N GLY A 56 -36.03 -7.53 11.91
CA GLY A 56 -36.62 -6.77 13.02
C GLY A 56 -35.85 -5.49 13.42
N MET A 57 -34.90 -5.02 12.58
CA MET A 57 -34.20 -3.77 12.84
C MET A 57 -35.02 -2.56 12.36
N GLY A 58 -35.06 -1.49 13.16
CA GLY A 58 -35.83 -0.26 12.88
C GLY A 58 -35.24 0.66 11.80
N GLY A 59 -34.15 0.26 11.14
CA GLY A 59 -33.46 1.02 10.10
C GLY A 59 -32.74 0.13 9.09
N ILE A 60 -32.18 0.73 8.03
CA ILE A 60 -31.41 0.01 7.01
C ILE A 60 -30.06 -0.41 7.61
N ASP A 61 -29.81 -1.72 7.67
CA ASP A 61 -28.52 -2.24 8.12
C ASP A 61 -27.53 -2.22 6.95
N LEU A 62 -26.75 -1.15 6.87
CA LEU A 62 -25.75 -0.94 5.81
C LEU A 62 -24.58 -1.92 5.88
N SER A 63 -24.40 -2.66 6.99
CA SER A 63 -23.39 -3.72 7.05
C SER A 63 -23.70 -4.88 6.09
N LEU A 64 -24.99 -5.09 5.75
CA LEU A 64 -25.42 -6.12 4.80
C LEU A 64 -24.89 -5.90 3.37
N LEU A 65 -24.50 -4.67 3.01
CA LEU A 65 -23.82 -4.37 1.73
C LEU A 65 -22.43 -5.01 1.65
N THR A 66 -21.78 -5.12 2.80
CA THR A 66 -20.44 -5.68 2.95
C THR A 66 -20.45 -7.17 3.29
N ASP A 67 -21.54 -7.67 3.88
CA ASP A 67 -21.66 -9.04 4.42
C ASP A 67 -21.81 -10.17 3.38
N GLY A 68 -21.87 -9.87 2.08
CA GLY A 68 -21.81 -10.92 1.04
C GLY A 68 -20.59 -11.85 1.19
N LEU A 69 -19.50 -11.34 1.77
CA LEU A 69 -18.27 -12.07 2.11
C LEU A 69 -18.35 -12.76 3.49
N GLN A 70 -19.24 -12.30 4.36
CA GLN A 70 -19.48 -12.89 5.68
C GLN A 70 -20.30 -14.18 5.59
N ALA A 71 -21.14 -14.34 4.55
CA ALA A 71 -21.77 -15.61 4.23
C ALA A 71 -20.76 -16.67 3.72
N GLU A 72 -19.68 -16.27 3.05
CA GLU A 72 -18.55 -17.16 2.71
C GLU A 72 -17.74 -17.54 3.97
N ARG A 73 -17.70 -16.68 5.01
CA ARG A 73 -17.11 -17.00 6.33
C ARG A 73 -17.81 -18.18 7.02
N GLU A 74 -19.12 -18.34 6.83
CA GLU A 74 -19.88 -19.50 7.35
C GLU A 74 -19.63 -20.78 6.53
N GLN A 75 -19.16 -20.65 5.29
CA GLN A 75 -18.88 -21.76 4.38
C GLN A 75 -17.39 -22.12 4.26
N GLY A 76 -16.50 -21.42 4.98
CA GLY A 76 -15.06 -21.72 4.99
C GLY A 76 -14.33 -21.36 3.69
N ILE A 77 -14.90 -20.47 2.87
CA ILE A 77 -14.28 -20.01 1.62
C ILE A 77 -13.55 -18.71 1.90
N THR A 78 -12.22 -18.73 1.85
CA THR A 78 -11.38 -17.55 2.12
C THR A 78 -11.32 -16.64 0.90
N ILE A 79 -12.01 -15.50 0.93
CA ILE A 79 -11.67 -14.37 0.03
C ILE A 79 -10.64 -13.48 0.72
N ASP A 80 -9.44 -13.41 0.12
CA ASP A 80 -8.22 -12.84 0.73
C ASP A 80 -8.32 -11.34 1.06
N VAL A 81 -8.84 -10.50 0.16
CA VAL A 81 -9.14 -9.07 0.40
C VAL A 81 -10.25 -8.67 -0.56
N ALA A 82 -11.30 -8.01 -0.07
CA ALA A 82 -12.37 -7.53 -0.94
C ALA A 82 -12.14 -6.06 -1.32
N TYR A 83 -12.16 -5.78 -2.63
CA TYR A 83 -12.04 -4.42 -3.15
C TYR A 83 -13.41 -3.83 -3.48
N ARG A 84 -13.67 -2.63 -2.97
CA ARG A 84 -14.87 -1.84 -3.27
C ARG A 84 -14.47 -0.55 -3.96
N TYR A 85 -15.31 -0.09 -4.87
CA TYR A 85 -15.05 1.08 -5.70
C TYR A 85 -16.16 2.11 -5.50
N PHE A 86 -15.78 3.36 -5.31
CA PHE A 86 -16.71 4.47 -5.35
C PHE A 86 -16.01 5.73 -5.88
N ALA A 87 -16.79 6.73 -6.23
CA ALA A 87 -16.26 7.98 -6.74
C ALA A 87 -17.05 9.17 -6.17
N THR A 88 -16.34 10.28 -6.06
CA THR A 88 -16.92 11.62 -5.87
C THR A 88 -16.74 12.41 -7.16
N PRO A 89 -17.37 13.59 -7.30
CA PRO A 89 -17.08 14.48 -8.43
C PRO A 89 -15.60 14.87 -8.56
N LYS A 90 -14.81 14.82 -7.47
CA LYS A 90 -13.39 15.20 -7.49
C LYS A 90 -12.42 14.03 -7.65
N ARG A 91 -12.73 12.85 -7.09
CA ARG A 91 -11.76 11.77 -6.90
C ARG A 91 -12.38 10.38 -6.95
N LYS A 92 -11.62 9.40 -7.47
CA LYS A 92 -11.97 7.98 -7.46
C LYS A 92 -11.32 7.28 -6.28
N PHE A 93 -12.01 6.29 -5.72
CA PHE A 93 -11.56 5.59 -4.52
C PHE A 93 -11.62 4.07 -4.69
N ILE A 94 -10.62 3.40 -4.13
CA ILE A 94 -10.58 1.94 -3.96
C ILE A 94 -10.44 1.66 -2.47
N ILE A 95 -11.39 0.92 -1.91
CA ILE A 95 -11.36 0.45 -0.53
C ILE A 95 -10.95 -1.01 -0.52
N ALA A 96 -9.88 -1.34 0.20
CA ALA A 96 -9.57 -2.72 0.54
C ALA A 96 -10.14 -3.02 1.94
N ASP A 97 -11.15 -3.90 1.98
CA ASP A 97 -11.71 -4.39 3.23
C ASP A 97 -10.85 -5.54 3.74
N THR A 98 -10.08 -5.26 4.80
CA THR A 98 -9.20 -6.27 5.42
C THR A 98 -9.86 -6.79 6.70
N PRO A 99 -10.05 -8.12 6.84
CA PRO A 99 -10.66 -8.68 8.03
C PRO A 99 -9.75 -8.43 9.24
N GLY A 100 -10.27 -7.75 10.26
CA GLY A 100 -9.48 -7.42 11.46
C GLY A 100 -9.62 -8.48 12.53
N HIS A 101 -9.11 -9.68 12.29
CA HIS A 101 -8.85 -10.67 13.34
C HIS A 101 -7.35 -10.93 13.40
N GLU A 102 -6.86 -11.35 14.56
CA GLU A 102 -5.43 -11.55 14.81
C GLU A 102 -4.75 -12.59 13.91
N GLN A 103 -5.53 -13.43 13.24
CA GLN A 103 -5.04 -14.48 12.34
C GLN A 103 -4.85 -14.01 10.88
N TYR A 104 -5.13 -12.75 10.55
CA TYR A 104 -5.17 -12.26 9.17
C TYR A 104 -4.10 -11.19 8.84
N THR A 105 -2.91 -11.25 9.47
CA THR A 105 -1.78 -10.37 9.11
C THR A 105 -1.51 -10.41 7.60
N ARG A 106 -1.56 -11.59 6.98
CA ARG A 106 -1.43 -11.76 5.52
C ARG A 106 -2.39 -10.88 4.72
N ASN A 107 -3.66 -10.83 5.10
CA ASN A 107 -4.67 -10.07 4.36
C ASN A 107 -4.44 -8.57 4.52
N MET A 108 -4.07 -8.15 5.72
CA MET A 108 -3.68 -6.77 5.97
C MET A 108 -2.45 -6.38 5.16
N VAL A 109 -1.38 -7.18 5.17
CA VAL A 109 -0.16 -6.96 4.37
C VAL A 109 -0.49 -6.86 2.88
N THR A 110 -1.36 -7.74 2.38
CA THR A 110 -1.78 -7.74 0.98
C THR A 110 -2.54 -6.45 0.62
N GLY A 111 -3.55 -6.06 1.41
CA GLY A 111 -4.30 -4.83 1.16
C GLY A 111 -3.46 -3.56 1.37
N ALA A 112 -2.63 -3.54 2.41
CA ALA A 112 -1.77 -2.41 2.78
C ALA A 112 -0.67 -2.15 1.75
N SER A 113 -0.13 -3.19 1.11
CA SER A 113 0.98 -3.07 0.14
C SER A 113 0.70 -2.17 -1.08
N THR A 114 -0.57 -1.86 -1.34
CA THR A 114 -0.99 -0.98 -2.45
C THR A 114 -1.75 0.24 -1.97
N ALA A 115 -1.92 0.40 -0.66
CA ALA A 115 -2.71 1.48 -0.08
C ALA A 115 -1.86 2.74 0.10
N ASN A 116 -2.45 3.89 -0.19
CA ASN A 116 -1.87 5.20 0.07
C ASN A 116 -2.23 5.71 1.48
N LEU A 117 -3.35 5.22 2.02
CA LEU A 117 -3.91 5.67 3.29
C LEU A 117 -4.52 4.51 4.08
N VAL A 118 -4.46 4.59 5.40
CA VAL A 118 -5.20 3.69 6.30
C VAL A 118 -6.17 4.47 7.17
N ILE A 119 -7.39 3.96 7.33
CA ILE A 119 -8.36 4.43 8.31
C ILE A 119 -8.39 3.44 9.48
N ILE A 120 -7.87 3.84 10.63
CA ILE A 120 -7.92 3.09 11.89
C ILE A 120 -9.19 3.50 12.64
N LEU A 121 -10.18 2.62 12.69
CA LEU A 121 -11.39 2.82 13.48
C LEU A 121 -11.13 2.46 14.95
N ILE A 122 -11.67 3.28 15.84
CA ILE A 122 -11.61 3.10 17.29
C ILE A 122 -13.01 3.33 17.86
N ASP A 123 -13.58 2.37 18.59
CA ASP A 123 -14.82 2.56 19.35
C ASP A 123 -14.59 3.53 20.51
N ALA A 124 -15.30 4.66 20.51
CA ALA A 124 -15.17 5.72 21.52
C ALA A 124 -15.42 5.23 22.96
N ARG A 125 -16.16 4.14 23.16
CA ARG A 125 -16.40 3.55 24.49
C ARG A 125 -15.21 2.75 25.00
N LYS A 126 -14.45 2.14 24.09
CA LYS A 126 -13.33 1.23 24.41
C LYS A 126 -11.99 1.98 24.44
N GLY A 127 -11.84 3.01 23.61
CA GLY A 127 -10.58 3.71 23.43
C GLY A 127 -9.55 2.88 22.67
N VAL A 128 -8.27 3.23 22.80
CA VAL A 128 -7.17 2.58 22.05
C VAL A 128 -6.93 1.16 22.57
N LEU A 129 -7.09 0.17 21.69
CA LEU A 129 -6.86 -1.25 22.00
C LEU A 129 -5.54 -1.75 21.41
N THR A 130 -5.04 -2.89 21.92
CA THR A 130 -3.88 -3.61 21.36
C THR A 130 -4.03 -3.85 19.86
N GLN A 131 -5.24 -4.19 19.42
CA GLN A 131 -5.53 -4.42 18.02
C GLN A 131 -5.43 -3.15 17.15
N SER A 132 -5.85 -1.99 17.67
CA SER A 132 -5.69 -0.70 16.98
C SER A 132 -4.19 -0.39 16.81
N LYS A 133 -3.40 -0.56 17.88
CA LYS A 133 -1.93 -0.39 17.86
C LYS A 133 -1.25 -1.32 16.84
N ARG A 134 -1.63 -2.59 16.84
CA ARG A 134 -1.17 -3.60 15.88
C ARG A 134 -1.42 -3.18 14.43
N HIS A 135 -2.64 -2.80 14.09
CA HIS A 135 -2.95 -2.38 12.72
C HIS A 135 -2.17 -1.13 12.30
N THR A 136 -2.03 -0.17 13.21
CA THR A 136 -1.21 1.02 12.95
C THR A 136 0.26 0.66 12.73
N TYR A 137 0.82 -0.25 13.53
CA TYR A 137 2.18 -0.73 13.35
C TYR A 137 2.38 -1.42 11.98
N LEU A 138 1.45 -2.29 11.60
CA LEU A 138 1.48 -2.96 10.30
C LEU A 138 1.38 -1.96 9.14
N ALA A 139 0.50 -0.99 9.23
CA ALA A 139 0.38 0.06 8.22
C ALA A 139 1.67 0.88 8.09
N HIS A 140 2.30 1.21 9.21
CA HIS A 140 3.60 1.88 9.24
C HIS A 140 4.69 1.03 8.57
N LEU A 141 4.77 -0.26 8.92
CA LEU A 141 5.73 -1.19 8.34
C LEU A 141 5.57 -1.32 6.83
N MET A 142 4.33 -1.31 6.34
CA MET A 142 3.99 -1.34 4.91
C MET A 142 4.18 0.02 4.20
N GLY A 143 4.78 1.01 4.86
CA GLY A 143 5.12 2.30 4.25
C GLY A 143 3.92 3.20 3.96
N ILE A 144 2.76 2.99 4.60
CA ILE A 144 1.60 3.86 4.41
C ILE A 144 1.86 5.20 5.09
N SER A 145 1.98 6.26 4.29
CA SER A 145 2.28 7.62 4.77
C SER A 145 1.14 8.26 5.54
N HIS A 146 -0.11 8.01 5.16
CA HIS A 146 -1.27 8.72 5.68
C HIS A 146 -2.13 7.84 6.58
N ILE A 147 -2.36 8.30 7.82
CA ILE A 147 -3.15 7.58 8.81
C ILE A 147 -4.30 8.47 9.28
N ILE A 148 -5.53 7.98 9.12
CA ILE A 148 -6.73 8.60 9.70
C ILE A 148 -7.20 7.74 10.87
N VAL A 149 -7.26 8.32 12.06
CA VAL A 149 -7.84 7.71 13.25
C VAL A 149 -9.29 8.15 13.38
N ALA A 150 -10.20 7.26 13.00
CA ALA A 150 -11.63 7.45 13.04
C ALA A 150 -12.20 6.99 14.39
N ILE A 151 -12.45 7.93 15.30
CA ILE A 151 -13.06 7.67 16.60
C ILE A 151 -14.57 7.56 16.37
N ASN A 152 -15.03 6.31 16.23
CA ASN A 152 -16.38 5.95 15.86
C ASN A 152 -17.28 5.75 17.09
N LYS A 153 -18.60 5.71 16.86
CA LYS A 153 -19.63 5.54 17.89
C LYS A 153 -19.68 6.67 18.92
N MET A 154 -19.37 7.89 18.50
CA MET A 154 -19.49 9.07 19.35
C MET A 154 -20.92 9.30 19.87
N ASP A 155 -21.92 8.76 19.19
CA ASP A 155 -23.31 8.77 19.63
C ASP A 155 -23.57 8.02 20.94
N LEU A 156 -22.75 7.01 21.27
CA LEU A 156 -22.89 6.23 22.50
C LEU A 156 -22.19 6.87 23.70
N VAL A 157 -21.44 7.95 23.49
CA VAL A 157 -20.74 8.74 24.51
C VAL A 157 -21.18 10.20 24.47
N ASP A 158 -22.43 10.44 24.03
CA ASP A 158 -23.08 11.74 23.93
C ASP A 158 -22.23 12.81 23.22
N TYR A 159 -21.43 12.40 22.23
CA TYR A 159 -20.52 13.25 21.46
C TYR A 159 -19.54 14.04 22.34
N SER A 160 -19.12 13.44 23.47
CA SER A 160 -18.23 14.06 24.46
C SER A 160 -16.86 14.41 23.89
N ARG A 161 -16.51 15.69 23.96
CA ARG A 161 -15.19 16.21 23.59
C ARG A 161 -14.06 15.61 24.44
N ALA A 162 -14.30 15.41 25.74
CA ALA A 162 -13.29 14.90 26.66
C ALA A 162 -12.89 13.45 26.31
N VAL A 163 -13.86 12.61 25.89
CA VAL A 163 -13.58 11.24 25.45
C VAL A 163 -12.72 11.24 24.18
N PHE A 164 -13.08 12.09 23.21
CA PHE A 164 -12.29 12.26 21.99
C PHE A 164 -10.85 12.70 22.27
N GLU A 165 -10.66 13.74 23.08
CA GLU A 165 -9.33 14.28 23.41
C GLU A 165 -8.48 13.26 24.17
N LYS A 166 -9.07 12.45 25.06
CA LYS A 166 -8.37 11.36 25.74
C LYS A 166 -7.86 10.31 24.75
N ILE A 167 -8.72 9.82 23.84
CA ILE A 167 -8.34 8.81 22.85
C ILE A 167 -7.27 9.37 21.89
N GLN A 168 -7.40 10.64 21.50
CA GLN A 168 -6.41 11.34 20.69
C GLN A 168 -5.04 11.38 21.40
N GLN A 169 -5.00 11.71 22.69
CA GLN A 169 -3.76 11.73 23.47
C GLN A 169 -3.14 10.32 23.57
N ASP A 170 -3.93 9.32 23.94
CA ASP A 170 -3.48 7.93 24.10
C ASP A 170 -2.88 7.39 22.78
N PHE A 171 -3.50 7.73 21.65
CA PHE A 171 -3.01 7.32 20.33
C PHE A 171 -1.80 8.14 19.88
N SER A 172 -1.74 9.44 20.19
CA SER A 172 -0.61 10.29 19.81
C SER A 172 0.70 9.82 20.43
N ILE A 173 0.69 9.41 21.70
CA ILE A 173 1.87 8.85 22.38
C ILE A 173 2.41 7.65 21.59
N PHE A 174 1.53 6.74 21.21
CA PHE A 174 1.89 5.57 20.42
C PHE A 174 2.34 5.94 18.99
N ALA A 175 1.72 6.95 18.38
CA ALA A 175 2.11 7.40 17.05
C ALA A 175 3.50 8.03 17.04
N ASP A 176 3.85 8.77 18.08
CA ASP A 176 5.16 9.39 18.27
C ASP A 176 6.25 8.32 18.49
N GLU A 177 5.96 7.27 19.26
CA GLU A 177 6.86 6.10 19.45
C GLU A 177 7.21 5.42 18.11
N LEU A 178 6.25 5.36 17.18
CA LEU A 178 6.44 4.81 15.84
C LEU A 178 7.03 5.82 14.83
N GLY A 179 7.18 7.09 15.21
CA GLY A 179 7.65 8.14 14.31
C GLY A 179 6.67 8.48 13.17
N LEU A 180 5.37 8.32 13.40
CA LEU A 180 4.34 8.63 12.42
C LEU A 180 4.20 10.14 12.24
N LYS A 181 4.29 10.62 10.99
CA LYS A 181 4.26 12.06 10.69
C LYS A 181 2.87 12.60 10.36
N ASN A 182 2.04 11.84 9.64
CA ASN A 182 0.78 12.32 9.09
C ASN A 182 -0.42 11.56 9.69
N VAL A 183 -0.74 11.85 10.95
CA VAL A 183 -1.91 11.28 11.64
C VAL A 183 -3.01 12.32 11.78
N THR A 184 -4.21 12.02 11.28
CA THR A 184 -5.40 12.87 11.41
C THR A 184 -6.46 12.19 12.26
N TYR A 185 -7.00 12.88 13.25
CA TYR A 185 -8.03 12.35 14.15
C TYR A 185 -9.40 12.90 13.80
N ILE A 186 -10.41 12.05 13.64
CA ILE A 186 -11.78 12.45 13.32
C ILE A 186 -12.80 11.78 14.26
N PRO A 187 -13.65 12.56 14.98
CA PRO A 187 -14.79 12.02 15.70
C PRO A 187 -15.95 11.79 14.74
N MET A 188 -16.61 10.64 14.83
CA MET A 188 -17.69 10.29 13.91
C MET A 188 -18.68 9.27 14.48
N SER A 189 -19.82 9.12 13.80
CA SER A 189 -20.77 8.03 14.01
C SER A 189 -21.13 7.40 12.67
N ALA A 190 -20.61 6.22 12.39
CA ALA A 190 -20.89 5.51 11.13
C ALA A 190 -22.36 5.12 10.97
N LEU A 191 -23.01 4.77 12.08
CA LEU A 191 -24.42 4.40 12.10
C LEU A 191 -25.30 5.61 11.77
N ASN A 192 -25.04 6.77 12.36
CA ASN A 192 -25.87 7.97 12.19
C ASN A 192 -25.45 8.85 11.00
N GLY A 193 -24.25 8.63 10.43
CA GLY A 193 -23.71 9.42 9.31
C GLY A 193 -22.99 10.71 9.73
N ASP A 194 -22.89 11.00 11.04
CA ASP A 194 -22.21 12.20 11.53
C ASP A 194 -20.71 12.19 11.16
N MET A 195 -20.24 13.29 10.57
CA MET A 195 -18.86 13.54 10.15
C MET A 195 -18.32 12.68 9.00
N ILE A 196 -19.17 11.91 8.32
CA ILE A 196 -18.78 11.12 7.14
C ILE A 196 -18.82 11.98 5.88
N VAL A 197 -20.03 12.26 5.39
CA VAL A 197 -20.27 13.19 4.28
C VAL A 197 -20.70 14.53 4.85
N GLU A 198 -21.77 14.51 5.65
CA GLU A 198 -22.28 15.67 6.34
C GLU A 198 -21.64 15.84 7.72
N ARG A 199 -21.46 17.08 8.15
CA ARG A 199 -20.88 17.41 9.46
C ARG A 199 -21.80 17.05 10.63
N GLY A 200 -23.12 17.10 10.42
CA GLY A 200 -24.10 17.05 11.51
C GLY A 200 -24.05 18.28 12.43
N LYS A 201 -24.93 18.33 13.43
CA LYS A 201 -25.02 19.45 14.40
C LYS A 201 -24.43 19.14 15.77
N LYS A 202 -24.20 17.86 16.08
CA LYS A 202 -23.88 17.37 17.43
C LYS A 202 -22.39 17.53 17.79
N LEU A 203 -21.51 17.62 16.80
CA LEU A 203 -20.06 17.80 16.95
C LEU A 203 -19.62 19.24 16.65
N SER A 204 -20.33 20.24 17.18
CA SER A 204 -20.05 21.67 16.91
C SER A 204 -18.67 22.12 17.40
N TRP A 205 -18.11 21.43 18.39
CA TRP A 205 -16.78 21.71 18.93
C TRP A 205 -15.64 21.25 18.03
N TYR A 206 -15.87 20.28 17.12
CA TYR A 206 -14.85 19.80 16.19
C TYR A 206 -14.88 20.63 14.90
N LYS A 207 -13.78 21.29 14.53
CA LYS A 207 -13.76 22.27 13.41
C LYS A 207 -13.13 21.77 12.11
N ASN A 208 -12.44 20.62 12.14
CA ASN A 208 -11.74 20.10 10.96
C ASN A 208 -12.68 19.42 9.97
N LEU A 209 -12.13 19.00 8.83
CA LEU A 209 -12.88 18.41 7.70
C LEU A 209 -13.64 17.11 8.07
N THR A 210 -14.69 16.83 7.29
CA THR A 210 -15.40 15.53 7.31
C THR A 210 -14.55 14.46 6.64
N LEU A 211 -14.90 13.18 6.85
CA LEU A 211 -14.12 12.06 6.32
C LEU A 211 -14.01 12.12 4.80
N ILE A 212 -15.11 12.36 4.08
CA ILE A 212 -15.07 12.43 2.61
C ILE A 212 -14.20 13.60 2.13
N ASN A 213 -14.30 14.76 2.79
CA ASN A 213 -13.48 15.91 2.44
C ASN A 213 -12.00 15.68 2.74
N LEU A 214 -11.66 14.95 3.80
CA LEU A 214 -10.29 14.52 4.02
C LEU A 214 -9.81 13.62 2.88
N LEU A 215 -10.57 12.57 2.55
CA LEU A 215 -10.22 11.63 1.48
C LEU A 215 -10.12 12.30 0.10
N GLU A 216 -10.91 13.34 -0.18
CA GLU A 216 -10.80 14.14 -1.41
C GLU A 216 -9.53 14.99 -1.48
N ASN A 217 -9.00 15.47 -0.34
CA ASN A 217 -7.91 16.46 -0.30
C ASN A 217 -6.54 15.88 0.09
N VAL A 218 -6.45 14.61 0.52
CA VAL A 218 -5.16 13.95 0.81
C VAL A 218 -4.30 13.93 -0.45
N SER A 219 -3.16 14.61 -0.43
CA SER A 219 -2.21 14.65 -1.55
C SER A 219 -1.35 13.39 -1.59
N ILE A 220 -1.53 12.53 -2.60
CA ILE A 220 -0.71 11.31 -2.77
C ILE A 220 0.59 11.61 -3.51
N ASP A 221 0.61 12.67 -4.35
CA ASP A 221 1.76 13.01 -5.18
C ASP A 221 3.05 13.29 -4.39
N GLN A 222 2.93 13.66 -3.11
CA GLN A 222 4.07 13.91 -2.23
C GLN A 222 4.76 12.63 -1.75
N ASP A 223 4.09 11.47 -1.83
CA ASP A 223 4.64 10.16 -1.45
C ASP A 223 5.54 9.57 -2.54
N ILE A 224 5.47 10.10 -3.77
CA ILE A 224 6.28 9.63 -4.88
C ILE A 224 7.69 10.20 -4.73
N ASN A 225 8.70 9.33 -4.56
CA ASN A 225 10.09 9.75 -4.62
C ASN A 225 10.39 10.25 -6.05
N LEU A 226 10.44 11.58 -6.23
CA LEU A 226 10.78 12.23 -7.50
C LEU A 226 12.27 12.58 -7.61
N LEU A 227 13.07 12.26 -6.59
CA LEU A 227 14.48 12.64 -6.51
C LEU A 227 15.42 11.56 -7.06
N ASP A 228 15.11 10.29 -6.84
CA ASP A 228 15.96 9.17 -7.17
C ASP A 228 15.40 8.42 -8.38
N PHE A 229 16.02 8.63 -9.54
CA PHE A 229 15.60 7.95 -10.75
C PHE A 229 15.93 6.45 -10.67
N ARG A 230 14.89 5.61 -10.75
CA ARG A 230 14.98 4.15 -10.85
C ARG A 230 14.11 3.68 -12.00
N PHE A 231 14.75 3.17 -13.05
CA PHE A 231 14.06 2.60 -14.21
C PHE A 231 14.55 1.17 -14.43
N PRO A 232 13.89 0.17 -13.80
CA PRO A 232 14.18 -1.24 -14.04
C PRO A 232 13.74 -1.63 -15.45
N ILE A 233 14.63 -2.25 -16.21
CA ILE A 233 14.38 -2.67 -17.58
C ILE A 233 13.47 -3.90 -17.54
N GLN A 234 12.30 -3.80 -18.17
CA GLN A 234 11.35 -4.90 -18.29
C GLN A 234 11.53 -5.66 -19.61
N LEU A 235 11.78 -4.93 -20.70
CA LEU A 235 11.94 -5.49 -22.04
C LEU A 235 12.91 -4.63 -22.86
N VAL A 236 13.69 -5.28 -23.72
CA VAL A 236 14.52 -4.61 -24.73
C VAL A 236 13.82 -4.80 -26.08
N CYS A 237 13.31 -3.72 -26.64
CA CYS A 237 12.63 -3.71 -27.93
C CYS A 237 13.63 -3.52 -29.07
N ARG A 238 13.62 -4.46 -30.02
CA ARG A 238 14.37 -4.44 -31.27
C ARG A 238 13.47 -4.96 -32.39
N PRO A 239 12.70 -4.10 -33.07
CA PRO A 239 11.74 -4.52 -34.08
C PRO A 239 12.39 -5.15 -35.31
N GLN A 240 13.66 -4.80 -35.61
CA GLN A 240 14.44 -5.31 -36.75
C GLN A 240 13.71 -5.20 -38.10
N THR A 241 12.88 -4.17 -38.29
CA THR A 241 12.27 -3.88 -39.60
C THR A 241 13.26 -3.13 -40.49
N GLU A 242 13.05 -3.12 -41.81
CA GLU A 242 13.91 -2.39 -42.76
C GLU A 242 14.06 -0.90 -42.39
N GLU A 243 13.00 -0.28 -41.85
CA GLU A 243 12.99 1.13 -41.43
C GLU A 243 13.58 1.36 -40.01
N THR A 244 13.68 0.32 -39.18
CA THR A 244 14.10 0.44 -37.77
C THR A 244 15.20 -0.55 -37.38
N HIS A 245 16.08 -0.88 -38.32
CA HIS A 245 17.14 -1.87 -38.16
C HIS A 245 18.01 -1.61 -36.91
N ASP A 246 18.35 -0.35 -36.65
CA ASP A 246 19.22 0.05 -35.54
C ASP A 246 18.46 0.50 -34.29
N PHE A 247 17.12 0.42 -34.29
CA PHE A 247 16.33 0.86 -33.16
C PHE A 247 16.49 -0.09 -31.97
N ARG A 248 16.93 0.47 -30.84
CA ARG A 248 16.99 -0.22 -29.55
C ARG A 248 16.31 0.63 -28.47
N GLY A 249 15.12 0.22 -28.07
CA GLY A 249 14.35 0.84 -27.01
C GLY A 249 14.34 -0.01 -25.74
N TYR A 250 14.51 0.63 -24.59
CA TYR A 250 14.40 -0.01 -23.28
C TYR A 250 13.06 0.32 -22.66
N MET A 251 12.22 -0.69 -22.54
CA MET A 251 10.86 -0.57 -22.05
C MET A 251 10.79 -0.92 -20.58
N GLY A 252 10.05 -0.12 -19.82
CA GLY A 252 9.82 -0.31 -18.40
C GLY A 252 8.91 0.76 -17.84
N ARG A 253 8.67 0.69 -16.54
CA ARG A 253 7.99 1.73 -15.78
C ARG A 253 9.03 2.50 -14.97
N ILE A 254 8.91 3.82 -14.93
CA ILE A 254 9.71 4.63 -14.01
C ILE A 254 9.16 4.38 -12.62
N GLU A 255 9.92 3.69 -11.77
CA GLU A 255 9.49 3.36 -10.41
C GLU A 255 9.64 4.54 -9.46
N SER A 256 10.65 5.37 -9.69
CA SER A 256 10.89 6.61 -8.94
C SER A 256 11.72 7.58 -9.78
N GLY A 257 11.67 8.86 -9.39
CA GLY A 257 12.36 9.96 -10.02
C GLY A 257 11.66 10.48 -11.27
N TYR A 258 12.42 11.27 -12.02
CA TYR A 258 12.08 11.70 -13.36
C TYR A 258 13.33 11.71 -14.23
N ILE A 259 13.10 11.71 -15.53
CA ILE A 259 14.15 11.75 -16.53
C ILE A 259 13.75 12.67 -17.68
N CYS A 260 14.73 13.41 -18.20
CA CYS A 260 14.59 14.27 -19.37
C CYS A 260 15.46 13.76 -20.51
N VAL A 261 15.08 14.10 -21.75
CA VAL A 261 15.96 13.92 -22.90
C VAL A 261 17.27 14.71 -22.65
N GLY A 262 18.40 14.07 -22.92
CA GLY A 262 19.73 14.62 -22.67
C GLY A 262 20.29 14.38 -21.26
N ASP A 263 19.53 13.80 -20.33
CA ASP A 263 20.04 13.44 -19.00
C ASP A 263 21.09 12.31 -19.09
N GLU A 264 22.14 12.40 -18.27
CA GLU A 264 23.11 11.31 -18.11
C GLU A 264 22.57 10.22 -17.18
N VAL A 265 22.77 8.98 -17.59
CA VAL A 265 22.32 7.78 -16.88
C VAL A 265 23.44 6.76 -16.77
N THR A 266 23.43 5.99 -15.68
CA THR A 266 24.29 4.85 -15.46
C THR A 266 23.46 3.56 -15.53
N VAL A 267 23.96 2.58 -16.27
CA VAL A 267 23.42 1.23 -16.35
C VAL A 267 23.97 0.40 -15.20
N LEU A 268 23.09 -0.24 -14.44
CA LEU A 268 23.44 -1.19 -13.40
C LEU A 268 23.02 -2.60 -13.80
N PRO A 269 23.85 -3.63 -13.54
CA PRO A 269 25.03 -3.60 -12.67
C PRO A 269 26.37 -3.27 -13.38
N SER A 270 26.39 -3.00 -14.69
CA SER A 270 27.64 -2.82 -15.45
C SER A 270 28.45 -1.57 -15.08
N GLY A 271 27.79 -0.53 -14.56
CA GLY A 271 28.40 0.76 -14.19
C GLY A 271 28.70 1.68 -15.38
N LEU A 272 28.37 1.25 -16.61
CA LEU A 272 28.57 2.05 -17.81
C LEU A 272 27.58 3.21 -17.85
N SER A 273 28.03 4.37 -18.33
CA SER A 273 27.18 5.56 -18.43
C SER A 273 26.89 5.90 -19.88
N SER A 274 25.74 6.53 -20.12
CA SER A 274 25.28 7.03 -21.41
C SER A 274 24.33 8.22 -21.19
N ARG A 275 23.70 8.71 -22.26
CA ARG A 275 22.72 9.80 -22.22
C ARG A 275 21.41 9.38 -22.83
N ILE A 276 20.30 9.87 -22.29
CA ILE A 276 18.96 9.63 -22.85
C ILE A 276 18.83 10.38 -24.17
N LYS A 277 18.56 9.64 -25.25
CA LYS A 277 18.35 10.19 -26.58
C LYS A 277 16.89 10.58 -26.81
N GLU A 278 15.96 9.65 -26.57
CA GLU A 278 14.53 9.88 -26.74
C GLU A 278 13.73 9.17 -25.64
N ILE A 279 12.56 9.73 -25.31
CA ILE A 279 11.55 9.11 -24.47
C ILE A 279 10.32 8.90 -25.35
N VAL A 280 10.00 7.64 -25.62
CA VAL A 280 8.92 7.24 -26.53
C VAL A 280 7.76 6.64 -25.73
N THR A 281 6.55 7.10 -26.03
CA THR A 281 5.29 6.57 -25.50
C THR A 281 4.33 6.23 -26.64
N TYR A 282 3.21 5.60 -26.32
CA TYR A 282 2.16 5.32 -27.30
C TYR A 282 1.64 6.62 -27.95
N ASP A 283 1.50 7.70 -27.17
CA ASP A 283 1.00 9.00 -27.64
C ASP A 283 2.09 9.84 -28.35
N GLY A 284 3.30 9.30 -28.50
CA GLY A 284 4.42 9.96 -29.16
C GLY A 284 5.62 10.25 -28.26
N LEU A 285 6.44 11.20 -28.67
CA LEU A 285 7.69 11.57 -28.00
C LEU A 285 7.44 12.53 -26.83
N LEU A 286 8.14 12.30 -25.73
CA LEU A 286 8.14 13.17 -24.55
C LEU A 286 9.52 13.78 -24.33
N ASN A 287 9.56 15.03 -23.86
CA ASN A 287 10.82 15.66 -23.41
C ASN A 287 11.18 15.26 -21.98
N ARG A 288 10.18 14.85 -21.18
CA ARG A 288 10.32 14.46 -19.77
C ARG A 288 9.31 13.39 -19.44
N ALA A 289 9.72 12.42 -18.63
CA ALA A 289 8.85 11.42 -18.02
C ALA A 289 9.11 11.33 -16.51
N ASN A 290 8.07 11.01 -15.76
CA ASN A 290 8.09 10.91 -14.30
C ASN A 290 7.69 9.51 -13.83
N ALA A 291 7.89 9.23 -12.54
CA ALA A 291 7.49 8.00 -11.89
C ALA A 291 6.01 7.62 -12.18
N SER A 292 5.73 6.32 -12.15
CA SER A 292 4.47 5.67 -12.55
C SER A 292 4.18 5.62 -14.06
N GLN A 293 4.92 6.35 -14.90
CA GLN A 293 4.75 6.27 -16.36
C GLN A 293 5.52 5.08 -16.95
N SER A 294 4.86 4.33 -17.83
CA SER A 294 5.50 3.31 -18.66
C SER A 294 6.00 3.95 -19.94
N VAL A 295 7.30 3.85 -20.20
CA VAL A 295 7.96 4.53 -21.32
C VAL A 295 8.97 3.60 -21.98
N THR A 296 9.34 3.94 -23.22
CA THR A 296 10.50 3.37 -23.90
C THR A 296 11.60 4.43 -23.92
N LEU A 297 12.74 4.12 -23.31
CA LEU A 297 13.91 5.00 -23.34
C LEU A 297 14.89 4.52 -24.40
N THR A 298 15.42 5.44 -25.21
CA THR A 298 16.59 5.17 -26.05
C THR A 298 17.78 5.93 -25.48
N ILE A 299 18.98 5.40 -25.70
CA ILE A 299 20.24 6.01 -25.25
C ILE A 299 21.16 6.25 -26.44
N GLU A 300 22.14 7.14 -26.29
CA GLU A 300 23.09 7.48 -27.35
C GLU A 300 24.05 6.33 -27.67
N ASP A 301 24.48 5.57 -26.65
CA ASP A 301 25.49 4.52 -26.80
C ASP A 301 24.90 3.11 -26.96
N HIS A 302 25.61 2.25 -27.68
CA HIS A 302 25.24 0.83 -27.80
C HIS A 302 25.76 0.00 -26.61
N LEU A 303 25.15 0.18 -25.44
CA LEU A 303 25.49 -0.59 -24.23
C LEU A 303 24.77 -1.94 -24.18
N ASP A 304 25.39 -2.97 -23.61
CA ASP A 304 24.70 -4.25 -23.39
C ASP A 304 23.81 -4.19 -22.14
N ILE A 305 22.51 -4.01 -22.37
CA ILE A 305 21.47 -3.90 -21.35
C ILE A 305 20.42 -4.97 -21.61
N SER A 306 20.02 -5.67 -20.55
CA SER A 306 19.05 -6.77 -20.53
C SER A 306 17.93 -6.56 -19.50
N ARG A 307 16.91 -7.43 -19.53
CA ARG A 307 15.85 -7.42 -18.51
C ARG A 307 16.44 -7.68 -17.11
N GLY A 308 16.00 -6.89 -16.14
CA GLY A 308 16.49 -6.96 -14.76
C GLY A 308 17.66 -6.02 -14.45
N ASP A 309 18.24 -5.40 -15.48
CA ASP A 309 19.14 -4.26 -15.31
C ASP A 309 18.34 -3.01 -14.94
N MET A 310 19.03 -1.97 -14.48
CA MET A 310 18.39 -0.72 -14.06
C MET A 310 19.14 0.49 -14.60
N LEU A 311 18.41 1.45 -15.15
CA LEU A 311 18.95 2.78 -15.42
C LEU A 311 18.73 3.67 -14.19
N VAL A 312 19.79 4.34 -13.78
CA VAL A 312 19.78 5.30 -12.66
C VAL A 312 20.46 6.60 -13.07
N ARG A 313 20.18 7.69 -12.35
CA ARG A 313 20.90 8.96 -12.55
C ARG A 313 22.33 8.85 -12.02
N VAL A 314 23.29 9.45 -12.72
CA VAL A 314 24.71 9.48 -12.31
C VAL A 314 24.85 10.02 -10.88
N GLY A 315 25.70 9.37 -10.07
CA GLY A 315 26.01 9.79 -8.70
C GLY A 315 25.00 9.38 -7.62
N LYS A 316 23.85 8.80 -7.99
CA LYS A 316 22.80 8.32 -7.05
C LYS A 316 22.57 6.81 -7.20
N ILE A 317 23.65 6.05 -7.01
CA ILE A 317 23.68 4.61 -7.24
C ILE A 317 23.09 3.86 -6.03
N PRO A 318 22.05 3.01 -6.22
CA PRO A 318 21.53 2.10 -5.20
C PRO A 318 22.55 1.01 -4.82
N ARG A 319 22.27 0.25 -3.76
CA ARG A 319 23.15 -0.84 -3.32
C ARG A 319 23.07 -2.01 -4.29
N ILE A 320 24.22 -2.63 -4.56
CA ILE A 320 24.35 -3.80 -5.44
C ILE A 320 24.87 -4.96 -4.61
N ASN A 321 23.96 -5.69 -3.98
CA ASN A 321 24.30 -6.64 -2.93
C ASN A 321 23.91 -8.07 -3.31
N LYS A 322 24.75 -9.03 -2.93
CA LYS A 322 24.42 -10.47 -2.95
C LYS A 322 23.88 -10.98 -1.62
N GLU A 323 24.01 -10.17 -0.57
CA GLU A 323 23.53 -10.45 0.77
C GLU A 323 22.87 -9.18 1.29
N PHE A 324 21.64 -9.30 1.77
CA PHE A 324 20.89 -8.16 2.28
C PHE A 324 19.98 -8.60 3.42
N GLU A 325 19.68 -7.65 4.30
CA GLU A 325 18.72 -7.83 5.37
C GLU A 325 17.38 -7.23 5.01
N ALA A 326 16.32 -7.94 5.38
CA ALA A 326 14.96 -7.52 5.14
C ALA A 326 14.04 -7.87 6.30
N THR A 327 13.05 -7.01 6.52
CA THR A 327 11.87 -7.40 7.30
C THR A 327 10.96 -8.22 6.38
N LEU A 328 10.53 -9.38 6.85
CA LEU A 328 9.76 -10.34 6.07
C LEU A 328 8.42 -10.60 6.76
N CYS A 329 7.33 -10.45 6.03
CA CYS A 329 6.01 -10.92 6.42
C CYS A 329 5.79 -12.31 5.82
N TRP A 330 5.74 -13.34 6.65
CA TRP A 330 5.56 -14.71 6.20
C TRP A 330 4.08 -15.05 5.97
N LEU A 331 3.75 -15.53 4.77
CA LEU A 331 2.38 -15.69 4.29
C LEU A 331 1.97 -17.17 4.11
N SER A 332 2.96 -18.07 4.11
CA SER A 332 2.73 -19.51 3.93
C SER A 332 2.38 -20.22 5.23
N GLU A 333 1.53 -21.24 5.14
CA GLU A 333 1.25 -22.18 6.25
C GLU A 333 2.48 -23.03 6.60
N GLN A 334 3.32 -23.35 5.61
CA GLN A 334 4.58 -24.02 5.86
C GLN A 334 5.56 -23.02 6.47
N ALA A 335 6.19 -23.39 7.58
CA ALA A 335 7.21 -22.56 8.21
C ALA A 335 8.41 -22.33 7.28
N LEU A 336 9.08 -21.20 7.48
CA LEU A 336 10.30 -20.86 6.77
C LEU A 336 11.39 -21.91 7.00
N ASP A 337 11.95 -22.44 5.92
CA ASP A 337 13.03 -23.42 5.95
C ASP A 337 14.31 -22.82 5.38
N LEU A 338 15.32 -22.64 6.23
CA LEU A 338 16.61 -22.05 5.86
C LEU A 338 17.41 -22.93 4.90
N LYS A 339 17.09 -24.23 4.79
CA LYS A 339 17.75 -25.15 3.84
C LYS A 339 17.08 -25.15 2.47
N ARG A 340 15.86 -24.60 2.37
CA ARG A 340 15.08 -24.57 1.14
C ARG A 340 15.54 -23.43 0.24
N LYS A 341 15.46 -23.68 -1.06
CA LYS A 341 15.72 -22.65 -2.07
C LYS A 341 14.42 -21.91 -2.38
N TYR A 342 14.55 -20.60 -2.46
CA TYR A 342 13.47 -19.69 -2.80
C TYR A 342 13.84 -18.89 -4.04
N LEU A 343 12.83 -18.28 -4.66
CA LEU A 343 13.00 -17.27 -5.69
C LEU A 343 12.62 -15.92 -5.10
N VAL A 344 13.53 -14.95 -5.15
CA VAL A 344 13.24 -13.56 -4.82
C VAL A 344 12.90 -12.84 -6.11
N LYS A 345 11.66 -12.34 -6.21
CA LYS A 345 11.25 -11.43 -7.28
C LYS A 345 11.37 -10.01 -6.78
N HIS A 346 12.29 -9.26 -7.38
CA HIS A 346 12.57 -7.86 -7.10
C HIS A 346 12.50 -7.08 -8.41
N THR A 347 11.66 -6.05 -8.46
CA THR A 347 11.36 -5.29 -9.68
C THR A 347 11.04 -6.20 -10.88
N THR A 348 11.88 -6.21 -11.92
CA THR A 348 11.72 -7.00 -13.14
C THR A 348 12.55 -8.29 -13.14
N LYS A 349 13.34 -8.52 -12.08
CA LYS A 349 14.29 -9.64 -11.92
C LYS A 349 13.75 -10.70 -10.96
N ILE A 350 14.05 -11.96 -11.27
CA ILE A 350 13.80 -13.10 -10.38
C ILE A 350 15.13 -13.82 -10.17
N VAL A 351 15.56 -13.97 -8.92
CA VAL A 351 16.84 -14.58 -8.56
C VAL A 351 16.64 -15.71 -7.56
N LYS A 352 17.47 -16.76 -7.65
CA LYS A 352 17.52 -17.80 -6.63
C LYS A 352 18.12 -17.24 -5.35
N ALA A 353 17.51 -17.59 -4.22
CA ALA A 353 17.88 -17.11 -2.91
C ALA A 353 17.78 -18.23 -1.87
N VAL A 354 18.55 -18.09 -0.80
CA VAL A 354 18.45 -18.90 0.42
C VAL A 354 18.41 -17.94 1.60
N VAL A 355 17.58 -18.25 2.61
CA VAL A 355 17.62 -17.52 3.88
C VAL A 355 18.78 -18.05 4.70
N SER A 356 19.73 -17.17 4.98
CA SER A 356 20.94 -17.53 5.72
C SER A 356 20.72 -17.54 7.23
N GLN A 357 19.92 -16.59 7.74
CA GLN A 357 19.63 -16.44 9.16
C GLN A 357 18.30 -15.72 9.38
N THR A 358 17.62 -16.14 10.44
CA THR A 358 16.50 -15.47 11.10
C THR A 358 17.04 -14.75 12.34
N SER A 359 16.87 -13.43 12.42
CA SER A 359 17.42 -12.63 13.52
C SER A 359 16.45 -12.55 14.70
N TYR A 360 15.23 -12.06 14.44
CA TYR A 360 14.16 -11.97 15.42
C TYR A 360 12.80 -11.89 14.72
N ARG A 361 11.76 -12.23 15.45
CA ARG A 361 10.36 -11.95 15.12
C ARG A 361 9.89 -10.75 15.94
N ILE A 362 8.97 -10.00 15.38
CA ILE A 362 8.28 -8.91 16.05
C ILE A 362 6.95 -9.45 16.56
N ASP A 363 6.75 -9.44 17.87
CA ASP A 363 5.43 -9.68 18.43
C ASP A 363 4.55 -8.47 18.09
N VAL A 364 3.56 -8.66 17.24
CA VAL A 364 2.71 -7.58 16.74
C VAL A 364 1.79 -7.00 17.82
N ASN A 365 1.63 -7.69 18.96
CA ASN A 365 0.81 -7.22 20.08
C ASN A 365 1.60 -6.34 21.05
N THR A 366 2.87 -6.69 21.31
CA THR A 366 3.73 -5.97 22.26
C THR A 366 4.77 -5.08 21.57
N LEU A 367 4.99 -5.27 20.26
CA LEU A 367 6.04 -4.68 19.44
C LEU A 367 7.47 -5.04 19.87
N ASN A 368 7.62 -6.04 20.73
CA ASN A 368 8.92 -6.52 21.18
C ASN A 368 9.59 -7.41 20.13
N HIS A 369 10.92 -7.38 20.14
CA HIS A 369 11.74 -8.28 19.33
C HIS A 369 12.02 -9.57 20.10
N GLU A 370 11.65 -10.71 19.52
CA GLU A 370 11.85 -12.04 20.08
C GLU A 370 12.81 -12.84 19.18
N PRO A 371 13.89 -13.43 19.72
CA PRO A 371 14.75 -14.31 18.92
C PRO A 371 13.97 -15.56 18.51
N VAL A 372 14.04 -15.93 17.23
CA VAL A 372 13.38 -17.13 16.70
C VAL A 372 14.25 -17.85 15.69
N ASP A 373 14.14 -19.17 15.64
CA ASP A 373 14.86 -19.99 14.65
C ASP A 373 14.17 -20.00 13.28
N THR A 374 12.85 -19.77 13.24
CA THR A 374 12.05 -19.80 12.00
C THR A 374 10.84 -18.86 12.10
N LEU A 375 10.24 -18.53 10.96
CA LEU A 375 9.00 -17.77 10.84
C LEU A 375 7.85 -18.70 10.43
N ARG A 376 6.72 -18.56 11.11
CA ARG A 376 5.45 -19.24 10.82
C ARG A 376 4.49 -18.29 10.13
N MET A 377 3.36 -18.81 9.66
CA MET A 377 2.32 -18.00 9.02
C MET A 377 1.95 -16.79 9.88
N ASN A 378 1.90 -15.61 9.26
CA ASN A 378 1.63 -14.31 9.88
C ASN A 378 2.74 -13.74 10.77
N ASP A 379 3.86 -14.46 10.95
CA ASP A 379 5.02 -13.89 11.64
C ASP A 379 5.66 -12.81 10.78
N ILE A 380 6.10 -11.75 11.46
CA ILE A 380 6.91 -10.69 10.87
C ILE A 380 8.27 -10.75 11.53
N GLY A 381 9.33 -10.90 10.74
CA GLY A 381 10.66 -11.04 11.30
C GLY A 381 11.75 -10.52 10.42
N ARG A 382 12.90 -10.27 11.04
CA ARG A 382 14.11 -9.81 10.39
C ARG A 382 14.92 -11.01 9.91
N VAL A 383 15.25 -11.04 8.62
CA VAL A 383 15.95 -12.14 7.98
C VAL A 383 17.06 -11.65 7.06
N THR A 384 18.06 -12.49 6.85
CA THR A 384 19.18 -12.21 5.95
C THR A 384 19.13 -13.16 4.76
N PHE A 385 19.02 -12.60 3.55
CA PHE A 385 19.00 -13.36 2.30
C PHE A 385 20.38 -13.41 1.65
N LYS A 386 20.72 -14.56 1.08
CA LYS A 386 21.83 -14.70 0.12
C LYS A 386 21.26 -15.04 -1.24
N VAL A 387 21.57 -14.23 -2.25
CA VAL A 387 21.09 -14.38 -3.61
C VAL A 387 22.21 -14.81 -4.57
N GLN A 388 21.85 -15.62 -5.56
CA GLN A 388 22.81 -16.14 -6.55
C GLN A 388 23.40 -15.02 -7.43
N GLN A 389 22.56 -14.05 -7.79
CA GLN A 389 22.93 -12.87 -8.57
C GLN A 389 22.64 -11.61 -7.75
N PRO A 390 23.47 -10.57 -7.86
CA PRO A 390 23.26 -9.35 -7.09
C PRO A 390 21.93 -8.69 -7.44
N LEU A 391 21.29 -8.10 -6.44
CA LEU A 391 20.12 -7.25 -6.56
C LEU A 391 20.53 -5.78 -6.46
N ILE A 392 19.85 -4.95 -7.24
CA ILE A 392 20.03 -3.50 -7.28
C ILE A 392 18.89 -2.91 -6.45
N CYS A 393 19.16 -2.60 -5.19
CA CYS A 393 18.12 -2.31 -4.20
C CYS A 393 18.44 -1.06 -3.37
N ASP A 394 17.38 -0.43 -2.89
CA ASP A 394 17.44 0.67 -1.94
C ASP A 394 16.85 0.20 -0.60
N ASP A 395 17.07 0.99 0.45
CA ASP A 395 16.30 0.85 1.68
C ASP A 395 14.83 1.20 1.40
N TYR A 396 13.93 0.35 1.85
CA TYR A 396 12.48 0.53 1.71
C TYR A 396 11.99 1.88 2.26
N GLN A 397 12.63 2.41 3.30
CA GLN A 397 12.27 3.71 3.88
C GLN A 397 12.55 4.89 2.94
N TYR A 398 13.54 4.77 2.05
CA TYR A 398 13.88 5.81 1.07
C TYR A 398 13.21 5.59 -0.28
N ASN A 399 13.07 4.33 -0.69
CA ASN A 399 12.45 3.98 -1.97
C ASN A 399 11.69 2.66 -1.87
N GLN A 400 10.37 2.75 -1.72
CA GLN A 400 9.52 1.59 -1.55
C GLN A 400 9.52 0.66 -2.77
N ALA A 401 9.64 1.22 -3.98
CA ALA A 401 9.55 0.44 -5.22
C ALA A 401 10.78 -0.45 -5.44
N THR A 402 11.98 0.01 -5.08
CA THR A 402 13.23 -0.75 -5.16
C THR A 402 13.68 -1.34 -3.82
N GLY A 403 12.98 -1.06 -2.73
CA GLY A 403 13.16 -1.70 -1.43
C GLY A 403 12.16 -2.83 -1.15
N SER A 404 11.14 -3.05 -2.00
CA SER A 404 10.18 -4.15 -1.83
C SER A 404 10.51 -5.35 -2.70
N PHE A 405 10.16 -6.54 -2.21
CA PHE A 405 10.26 -7.79 -2.97
C PHE A 405 9.25 -8.82 -2.48
N ILE A 406 9.05 -9.87 -3.27
CA ILE A 406 8.32 -11.05 -2.84
C ILE A 406 9.22 -12.29 -2.88
N VAL A 407 8.92 -13.23 -2.00
CA VAL A 407 9.56 -14.54 -1.94
C VAL A 407 8.59 -15.57 -2.48
N ILE A 408 9.05 -16.35 -3.44
CA ILE A 408 8.29 -17.40 -4.11
C ILE A 408 8.99 -18.72 -3.80
N ASP A 409 8.21 -19.73 -3.46
CA ASP A 409 8.74 -21.08 -3.30
C ASP A 409 9.09 -21.70 -4.65
N GLU A 410 10.31 -22.24 -4.79
CA GLU A 410 10.83 -22.74 -6.08
C GLU A 410 10.04 -23.97 -6.59
N LEU A 411 9.48 -24.78 -5.69
CA LEU A 411 8.77 -26.02 -6.05
C LEU A 411 7.29 -25.79 -6.37
N SER A 412 6.59 -25.06 -5.49
CA SER A 412 5.16 -24.83 -5.61
C SER A 412 4.80 -23.60 -6.46
N ASN A 413 5.75 -22.70 -6.72
CA ASN A 413 5.53 -21.39 -7.32
C ASN A 413 4.57 -20.47 -6.53
N ASN A 414 4.28 -20.82 -5.28
CA ASN A 414 3.46 -19.98 -4.41
C ASN A 414 4.27 -18.82 -3.85
N THR A 415 3.67 -17.63 -3.78
CA THR A 415 4.22 -16.52 -3.00
C THR A 415 4.13 -16.87 -1.51
N VAL A 416 5.28 -17.05 -0.87
CA VAL A 416 5.38 -17.46 0.53
C VAL A 416 5.65 -16.30 1.48
N ALA A 417 6.17 -15.18 0.97
CA ALA A 417 6.40 -13.99 1.79
C ALA A 417 6.46 -12.68 0.99
N ALA A 418 6.25 -11.57 1.68
CA ALA A 418 6.53 -10.22 1.21
C ALA A 418 7.63 -9.60 2.07
N GLY A 419 8.57 -8.88 1.47
CA GLY A 419 9.76 -8.37 2.14
C GLY A 419 10.04 -6.89 1.87
N MET A 420 10.61 -6.24 2.88
CA MET A 420 11.06 -4.85 2.86
C MET A 420 12.55 -4.83 3.19
N ILE A 421 13.38 -4.44 2.23
CA ILE A 421 14.84 -4.36 2.33
C ILE A 421 15.19 -3.20 3.25
N PHE A 422 16.16 -3.43 4.12
CA PHE A 422 16.68 -2.43 5.03
C PHE A 422 18.17 -2.18 4.79
N SER A 423 18.98 -3.24 4.60
CA SER A 423 20.44 -3.05 4.43
C SER A 423 21.11 -3.97 3.43
#